data_AF-A0A812ZXA5-F1
#
_entry.id   AF-A0A812ZXA5-F1
#
_cell.length_a   1.000
_cell.length_b   1.000
_cell.length_c   1.000
_cell.angle_alpha   90.00
_cell.angle_beta   90.00
_cell.angle_gamma   90.00
#
_symmetry.space_group_name_H-M   'P 1'
#
loop_
_entity.id
_entity.type
_entity.pdbx_description
1 polymer ?
#
loop_
_entity_poly.entity_id
_entity_poly.type
_entity_poly.pdbx_seq_one_letter_code
_entity_poly.pdbx_strand_id
1 'polypeptide(L)'
;NHYIDDPLRAVLTAARFCDSLAEEGLQGRAGVATGIVWCGTVGSQIRREYTVLGDTVNLSARLMAKTDINTVLVDAATFSSCKRTLAFESLGEISVKGKQEQIQVYRFTGDLLPRRDRDRKGLQRSLLSWEEWPAREELMAALEAQLQKQPGPGGLVFVHGGPGCGKTELAAHVRAWALEQELCVLAGQNQSPTGTLAVPRLCWQEVFAEMLKAARSDPAWNDTGEHVTDREIIRRMLLAAGATRELLAWLPVLRLVFPALYFGPNVVNAMVERDALHAKTRPLKVVTLCKMLVDAFTTHSTKSQGTVILLHLRRSTSFFGETTDYDGNLVEGLMNLCMERRETGKKPVMLCVVARETILQSQAFFLNSRNLNGEVEVSNLSRDMTEKYVMHITEAAAGVAPDLLQYVFESSGGNPFGVEVVLQELRQGGAVQVSEEGFLELSDGDEANLSQLEYPESLIGIALASWEKLLPHQQDLVKNVAMCSQEADCEVLNIVDLAESLS
;
A
#
# COMPACT_ATOMS: atom_id res chain seq x y z
N ASN A 1 -11.21 18.65 2.50
CA ASN A 1 -10.53 17.34 2.42
C ASN A 1 -11.16 16.40 3.44
N HIS A 2 -12.20 15.68 3.04
CA HIS A 2 -12.70 14.52 3.80
C HIS A 2 -12.04 13.28 3.21
N TYR A 3 -11.25 12.57 4.01
CA TYR A 3 -10.77 11.26 3.61
C TYR A 3 -11.78 10.22 4.12
N ILE A 4 -12.14 9.25 3.29
CA ILE A 4 -13.15 8.22 3.61
C ILE A 4 -12.80 7.43 4.89
N ASP A 5 -11.53 7.42 5.29
CA ASP A 5 -11.01 6.72 6.47
C ASP A 5 -10.74 7.63 7.69
N ASP A 6 -11.18 8.90 7.68
CA ASP A 6 -11.07 9.83 8.82
C ASP A 6 -11.57 9.21 10.15
N PRO A 7 -12.74 8.52 10.19
CA PRO A 7 -13.24 7.91 11.42
C PRO A 7 -12.30 6.81 11.95
N LEU A 8 -11.77 5.98 11.06
CA LEU A 8 -10.87 4.89 11.40
C LEU A 8 -9.57 5.41 12.00
N ARG A 9 -8.99 6.45 11.39
CA ARG A 9 -7.80 7.13 11.93
C ARG A 9 -8.04 7.70 13.32
N ALA A 10 -9.19 8.33 13.51
CA ALA A 10 -9.53 8.95 14.79
C ALA A 10 -9.59 7.90 15.92
N VAL A 11 -10.20 6.73 15.67
CA VAL A 11 -10.28 5.64 16.67
C VAL A 11 -8.90 5.08 17.01
N LEU A 12 -8.09 4.77 16.00
CA LEU A 12 -6.74 4.21 16.22
C LEU A 12 -5.80 5.21 16.91
N THR A 13 -5.90 6.49 16.55
CA THR A 13 -5.11 7.55 17.19
C THR A 13 -5.52 7.72 18.64
N ALA A 14 -6.82 7.72 18.92
CA ALA A 14 -7.35 7.77 20.29
C ALA A 14 -6.86 6.58 21.15
N ALA A 15 -6.84 5.37 20.58
CA ALA A 15 -6.33 4.18 21.26
C ALA A 15 -4.83 4.33 21.59
N ARG A 16 -4.00 4.64 20.59
CA ARG A 16 -2.56 4.86 20.78
C ARG A 16 -2.26 5.95 21.79
N PHE A 17 -3.04 7.03 21.79
CA PHE A 17 -2.91 8.10 22.76
C PHE A 17 -3.17 7.59 24.19
N CYS A 18 -4.22 6.78 24.39
CA CYS A 18 -4.50 6.17 25.69
C CYS A 18 -3.38 5.21 26.13
N ASP A 19 -2.85 4.40 25.21
CA ASP A 19 -1.74 3.47 25.48
C ASP A 19 -0.47 4.23 25.90
N SER A 20 -0.09 5.28 25.16
CA SER A 20 1.08 6.10 25.50
C SER A 20 0.94 6.81 26.85
N LEU A 21 -0.27 7.25 27.21
CA LEU A 21 -0.51 7.79 28.55
C LEU A 21 -0.35 6.72 29.63
N ALA A 22 -0.85 5.51 29.40
CA ALA A 22 -0.74 4.40 30.34
C ALA A 22 0.72 3.96 30.56
N GLU A 23 1.54 3.96 29.50
CA GLU A 23 2.99 3.69 29.58
C GLU A 23 3.73 4.68 30.49
N GLU A 24 3.27 5.93 30.55
CA GLU A 24 3.78 6.99 31.43
C GLU A 24 3.10 7.00 32.83
N GLY A 25 2.27 6.00 33.13
CA GLY A 25 1.55 5.89 34.41
C GLY A 25 0.36 6.85 34.56
N LEU A 26 -0.14 7.40 33.46
CA LEU A 26 -1.29 8.31 33.40
C LEU A 26 -2.56 7.57 32.93
N GLN A 27 -3.72 8.21 33.13
CA GLN A 27 -5.02 7.66 32.73
C GLN A 27 -5.58 8.44 31.54
N GLY A 28 -5.83 7.76 30.43
CA GLY A 28 -6.44 8.32 29.22
C GLY A 28 -7.91 7.93 29.08
N ARG A 29 -8.72 8.77 28.44
CA ARG A 29 -10.09 8.45 28.01
C ARG A 29 -10.36 9.15 26.69
N ALA A 30 -11.02 8.48 25.75
CA ALA A 30 -11.35 9.08 24.47
C ALA A 30 -12.78 8.77 24.02
N GLY A 31 -13.40 9.73 23.34
CA GLY A 31 -14.70 9.60 22.69
C GLY A 31 -14.60 10.09 21.25
N VAL A 32 -14.96 9.26 20.29
CA VAL A 32 -14.89 9.58 18.85
C VAL A 32 -16.30 9.62 18.27
N ALA A 33 -16.60 10.68 17.52
CA ALA A 33 -17.89 10.84 16.85
C ALA A 33 -17.67 11.29 15.40
N THR A 34 -18.57 10.88 14.51
CA THR A 34 -18.51 11.25 13.08
C THR A 34 -19.82 11.89 12.65
N GLY A 35 -19.72 13.07 12.04
CA GLY A 35 -20.88 13.83 11.62
C GLY A 35 -20.51 15.23 11.13
N ILE A 36 -21.52 15.94 10.64
CA ILE A 36 -21.37 17.29 10.10
C ILE A 36 -21.04 18.26 11.25
N VAL A 37 -20.09 19.17 11.00
CA VAL A 37 -19.67 20.23 11.91
C VAL A 37 -19.44 21.52 11.13
N TRP A 38 -19.52 22.66 11.82
CA TRP A 38 -19.07 23.94 11.30
C TRP A 38 -17.63 24.19 11.75
N CYS A 39 -16.76 24.59 10.83
CA CYS A 39 -15.37 24.94 11.12
C CYS A 39 -15.08 26.35 10.61
N GLY A 40 -14.44 27.18 11.42
CA GLY A 40 -14.08 28.52 11.00
C GLY A 40 -13.40 29.34 12.09
N THR A 41 -12.91 30.51 11.69
CA THR A 41 -12.24 31.44 12.58
C THR A 41 -13.28 32.27 13.34
N VAL A 42 -13.34 32.12 14.66
CA VAL A 42 -14.31 32.80 15.53
C VAL A 42 -13.60 33.83 16.41
N GLY A 43 -14.15 35.04 16.49
CA GLY A 43 -13.66 36.12 17.37
C GLY A 43 -13.57 37.50 16.69
N SER A 44 -13.12 38.49 17.45
CA SER A 44 -12.95 39.87 16.97
C SER A 44 -11.72 39.99 16.06
N GLN A 45 -11.58 41.05 15.26
CA GLN A 45 -10.41 41.22 14.39
C GLN A 45 -9.05 41.17 15.12
N ILE A 46 -9.03 41.47 16.42
CA ILE A 46 -7.82 41.54 17.24
C ILE A 46 -7.56 40.21 17.98
N ARG A 47 -8.58 39.37 18.15
CA ARG A 47 -8.45 38.04 18.77
C ARG A 47 -9.44 37.06 18.14
N ARG A 48 -8.90 36.12 17.36
CA ARG A 48 -9.66 35.03 16.76
C ARG A 48 -8.98 33.69 16.98
N GLU A 49 -9.78 32.64 17.09
CA GLU A 49 -9.34 31.26 17.22
C GLU A 49 -10.05 30.40 16.17
N TYR A 50 -9.31 29.48 15.55
CA TYR A 50 -9.93 28.50 14.66
C TYR A 50 -10.71 27.49 15.50
N THR A 51 -12.02 27.44 15.29
CA THR A 51 -12.97 26.71 16.14
C THR A 51 -13.79 25.74 15.31
N VAL A 52 -14.10 24.59 15.90
CA VAL A 52 -15.05 23.62 15.37
C VAL A 52 -16.27 23.58 16.28
N LEU A 53 -17.46 23.76 15.72
CA LEU A 53 -18.73 23.83 16.43
C LEU A 53 -19.73 22.84 15.84
N GLY A 54 -20.50 22.16 16.68
CA GLY A 54 -21.59 21.30 16.24
C GLY A 54 -21.93 20.21 17.22
N ASP A 55 -23.08 19.57 17.00
CA ASP A 55 -23.58 18.50 17.87
C ASP A 55 -22.64 17.29 17.91
N THR A 56 -21.93 17.01 16.82
CA THR A 56 -20.92 15.95 16.73
C THR A 56 -19.75 16.20 17.70
N VAL A 57 -19.29 17.45 17.83
CA VAL A 57 -18.21 17.83 18.77
C VAL A 57 -18.66 17.60 20.21
N ASN A 58 -19.89 18.05 20.53
CA ASN A 58 -20.49 17.84 21.83
C ASN A 58 -20.66 16.34 22.14
N LEU A 59 -21.08 15.54 21.16
CA LEU A 59 -21.23 14.10 21.28
C LEU A 59 -19.90 13.43 21.62
N SER A 60 -18.82 13.73 20.89
CA SER A 60 -17.47 13.20 21.19
C SER A 60 -17.03 13.47 22.63
N ALA A 61 -17.18 14.71 23.10
CA ALA A 61 -16.85 15.08 24.49
C ALA A 61 -17.70 14.32 25.52
N ARG A 62 -18.98 14.09 25.22
CA ARG A 62 -19.89 13.33 26.09
C ARG A 62 -19.57 11.83 26.11
N LEU A 63 -19.19 11.25 24.97
CA LEU A 63 -18.69 9.88 24.89
C LEU A 63 -17.46 9.74 25.78
N MET A 64 -16.47 10.61 25.62
CA MET A 64 -15.24 10.62 26.43
C MET A 64 -15.53 10.64 27.94
N ALA A 65 -16.50 11.45 28.37
CA ALA A 65 -16.89 11.52 29.78
C ALA A 65 -17.52 10.23 30.33
N LYS A 66 -18.08 9.39 29.46
CA LYS A 66 -18.68 8.08 29.79
C LYS A 66 -17.72 6.91 29.56
N THR A 67 -16.59 7.15 28.90
CA THR A 67 -15.57 6.15 28.60
C THR A 67 -14.85 5.70 29.88
N ASP A 68 -14.56 4.40 29.96
CA ASP A 68 -13.73 3.83 31.02
C ASP A 68 -12.25 4.19 30.81
N ILE A 69 -11.46 4.12 31.89
CA ILE A 69 -10.03 4.43 31.85
C ILE A 69 -9.31 3.56 30.82
N ASN A 70 -8.48 4.20 30.01
CA ASN A 70 -7.67 3.63 28.93
C ASN A 70 -8.49 2.91 27.85
N THR A 71 -9.74 3.34 27.62
CA THR A 71 -10.58 2.82 26.54
C THR A 71 -11.06 3.92 25.59
N VAL A 72 -11.66 3.52 24.48
CA VAL A 72 -12.21 4.42 23.46
C VAL A 72 -13.68 4.05 23.20
N LEU A 73 -14.58 5.03 23.34
CA LEU A 73 -15.98 4.90 22.94
C LEU A 73 -16.25 5.63 21.62
N VAL A 74 -17.13 5.07 20.80
CA VAL A 74 -17.50 5.61 19.50
C VAL A 74 -19.01 5.65 19.30
N ASP A 75 -19.50 6.58 18.48
CA ASP A 75 -20.89 6.63 18.04
C ASP A 75 -21.20 5.62 16.92
N ALA A 76 -22.48 5.50 16.55
CA ALA A 76 -22.93 4.61 15.48
C ALA A 76 -22.35 4.96 14.10
N ALA A 77 -22.10 6.24 13.81
CA ALA A 77 -21.55 6.67 12.54
C ALA A 77 -20.09 6.23 12.40
N THR A 78 -19.25 6.52 13.41
CA THR A 78 -17.88 6.05 13.50
C THR A 78 -17.82 4.52 13.48
N PHE A 79 -18.69 3.84 14.25
CA PHE A 79 -18.80 2.38 14.21
C PHE A 79 -19.11 1.86 12.80
N SER A 80 -20.09 2.43 12.10
CA SER A 80 -20.48 1.99 10.76
C SER A 80 -19.32 2.11 9.77
N SER A 81 -18.55 3.19 9.84
CA SER A 81 -17.35 3.39 9.02
C SER A 81 -16.20 2.44 9.37
N CYS A 82 -16.13 1.93 10.61
CA CYS A 82 -15.00 1.15 11.11
C CYS A 82 -15.27 -0.35 11.29
N LYS A 83 -16.53 -0.79 11.36
CA LYS A 83 -16.95 -2.16 11.75
C LYS A 83 -16.42 -3.28 10.85
N ARG A 84 -15.90 -2.95 9.67
CA ARG A 84 -15.26 -3.89 8.74
C ARG A 84 -13.77 -4.11 9.04
N THR A 85 -13.17 -3.27 9.88
CA THR A 85 -11.72 -3.22 10.14
C THR A 85 -11.38 -3.34 11.62
N LEU A 86 -12.19 -2.73 12.50
CA LEU A 86 -11.98 -2.73 13.94
C LEU A 86 -13.03 -3.57 14.64
N ALA A 87 -12.64 -4.26 15.71
CA ALA A 87 -13.56 -4.97 16.56
C ALA A 87 -14.15 -4.02 17.61
N PHE A 88 -15.46 -4.14 17.82
CA PHE A 88 -16.17 -3.33 18.79
C PHE A 88 -17.07 -4.19 19.65
N GLU A 89 -17.19 -3.80 20.91
CA GLU A 89 -18.20 -4.27 21.84
C GLU A 89 -19.36 -3.27 21.84
N SER A 90 -20.59 -3.74 21.62
CA SER A 90 -21.79 -2.88 21.73
C SER A 90 -22.12 -2.69 23.20
N LEU A 91 -22.20 -1.43 23.65
CA LEU A 91 -22.57 -1.08 25.03
C LEU A 91 -24.07 -0.72 25.17
N GLY A 92 -24.84 -0.88 24.09
CA GLY A 92 -26.25 -0.51 24.07
C GLY A 92 -26.46 1.00 23.89
N GLU A 93 -27.68 1.42 24.22
CA GLU A 93 -28.09 2.82 24.17
C GLU A 93 -27.76 3.52 25.49
N ILE A 94 -27.07 4.66 25.42
CA ILE A 94 -26.81 5.51 26.59
C ILE A 94 -27.59 6.82 26.50
N SER A 95 -28.19 7.23 27.62
CA SER A 95 -28.72 8.58 27.74
C SER A 95 -27.60 9.58 27.90
N VAL A 96 -27.54 10.55 26.98
CA VAL A 96 -26.55 11.61 27.00
C VAL A 96 -27.22 12.95 27.27
N LYS A 97 -26.74 13.68 28.28
CA LYS A 97 -27.33 14.94 28.72
C LYS A 97 -27.47 15.91 27.55
N GLY A 98 -28.69 16.36 27.26
CA GLY A 98 -28.99 17.31 26.17
C GLY A 98 -29.30 16.69 24.81
N LYS A 99 -29.53 15.38 24.71
CA LYS A 99 -30.27 14.76 23.60
C LYS A 99 -31.53 14.09 24.15
N GLN A 100 -32.64 14.15 23.41
CA GLN A 100 -33.88 13.45 23.77
C GLN A 100 -33.82 11.96 23.41
N GLU A 101 -33.11 11.61 22.34
CA GLU A 101 -32.91 10.23 21.89
C GLU A 101 -31.68 9.61 22.55
N GLN A 102 -31.81 8.34 22.95
CA GLN A 102 -30.68 7.56 23.42
C GLN A 102 -29.75 7.24 22.25
N ILE A 103 -28.45 7.16 22.51
CA ILE A 103 -27.45 7.00 21.45
C ILE A 103 -26.81 5.63 21.61
N GLN A 104 -26.80 4.85 20.54
CA GLN A 104 -26.07 3.59 20.48
C GLN A 104 -24.56 3.85 20.56
N VAL A 105 -23.89 3.18 21.50
CA VAL A 105 -22.46 3.36 21.74
C VAL A 105 -21.71 2.05 21.65
N TYR A 106 -20.49 2.15 21.13
CA TYR A 106 -19.61 1.01 20.91
C TYR A 106 -18.26 1.29 21.55
N ARG A 107 -17.69 0.29 22.22
CA ARG A 107 -16.32 0.33 22.74
C ARG A 107 -15.39 -0.35 21.75
N PHE A 108 -14.30 0.30 21.38
CA PHE A 108 -13.23 -0.36 20.61
C PHE A 108 -12.51 -1.38 21.50
N THR A 109 -12.38 -2.64 21.06
CA THR A 109 -11.81 -3.71 21.89
C THR A 109 -10.28 -3.73 21.91
N GLY A 110 -9.62 -2.88 21.12
CA GLY A 110 -8.17 -2.94 20.89
C GLY A 110 -7.79 -3.84 19.71
N ASP A 111 -8.72 -4.68 19.25
CA ASP A 111 -8.44 -5.65 18.20
C ASP A 111 -8.79 -5.11 16.81
N LEU A 112 -7.90 -5.42 15.88
CA LEU A 112 -8.24 -5.38 14.47
C LEU A 112 -9.03 -6.63 14.16
N LEU A 113 -10.17 -6.46 13.48
CA LEU A 113 -10.83 -7.61 12.93
C LEU A 113 -9.86 -8.23 11.91
N PRO A 114 -9.61 -9.56 11.99
CA PRO A 114 -8.98 -10.22 10.87
C PRO A 114 -9.85 -9.89 9.67
N ARG A 115 -9.24 -9.36 8.60
CA ARG A 115 -9.98 -9.15 7.35
C ARG A 115 -10.77 -10.42 7.10
N ARG A 116 -12.09 -10.31 7.00
CA ARG A 116 -12.90 -11.36 6.39
C ARG A 116 -12.49 -11.39 4.92
N ASP A 117 -11.33 -11.96 4.66
CA ASP A 117 -10.87 -12.39 3.35
C ASP A 117 -11.65 -13.66 2.94
N ARG A 118 -12.97 -13.66 3.17
CA ARG A 118 -13.83 -14.67 2.55
C ARG A 118 -13.90 -14.22 1.09
N ASP A 119 -13.30 -15.03 0.23
CA ASP A 119 -13.30 -15.01 -1.24
C ASP A 119 -12.29 -14.09 -1.97
N ARG A 120 -11.89 -12.93 -1.46
CA ARG A 120 -10.94 -12.05 -2.21
C ARG A 120 -9.47 -12.48 -2.18
N LYS A 121 -9.07 -13.43 -1.32
CA LYS A 121 -7.66 -13.88 -1.18
C LYS A 121 -7.19 -14.76 -2.35
N GLY A 122 -8.12 -15.29 -3.15
CA GLY A 122 -7.85 -16.09 -4.34
C GLY A 122 -7.85 -15.28 -5.64
N LEU A 123 -8.52 -14.13 -5.66
CA LEU A 123 -8.59 -13.28 -6.84
C LEU A 123 -7.19 -12.76 -7.20
N GLN A 124 -6.87 -12.76 -8.49
CA GLN A 124 -5.57 -12.45 -9.10
C GLN A 124 -4.47 -13.46 -8.85
N ARG A 125 -4.72 -14.55 -8.13
CA ARG A 125 -3.74 -15.66 -8.12
C ARG A 125 -3.60 -16.32 -9.47
N SER A 126 -4.65 -16.29 -10.29
CA SER A 126 -4.59 -16.82 -11.65
C SER A 126 -3.62 -16.04 -12.53
N LEU A 127 -3.42 -14.73 -12.30
CA LEU A 127 -2.35 -13.97 -12.99
C LEU A 127 -0.95 -14.53 -12.67
N LEU A 128 -0.70 -15.01 -11.44
CA LEU A 128 0.61 -15.55 -11.07
C LEU A 128 1.00 -16.79 -11.88
N SER A 129 0.01 -17.57 -12.32
CA SER A 129 0.22 -18.76 -13.13
C SER A 129 0.04 -18.50 -14.63
N TRP A 130 -0.33 -17.29 -15.05
CA TRP A 130 -0.57 -16.99 -16.44
C TRP A 130 0.74 -16.60 -17.14
N GLU A 131 1.30 -17.53 -17.92
CA GLU A 131 2.60 -17.32 -18.57
C GLU A 131 2.55 -16.28 -19.69
N GLU A 132 1.43 -16.17 -20.41
CA GLU A 132 1.20 -15.22 -21.51
C GLU A 132 0.88 -13.80 -21.04
N TRP A 133 0.98 -13.51 -19.75
CA TRP A 133 0.70 -12.18 -19.24
C TRP A 133 1.75 -11.17 -19.71
N PRO A 134 1.41 -10.12 -20.50
CA PRO A 134 2.42 -9.25 -21.11
C PRO A 134 3.29 -8.50 -20.10
N ALA A 135 2.68 -8.01 -19.01
CA ALA A 135 3.42 -7.31 -17.97
C ALA A 135 4.42 -8.22 -17.22
N ARG A 136 4.17 -9.54 -17.19
CA ARG A 136 5.13 -10.52 -16.66
C ARG A 136 6.31 -10.66 -17.62
N GLU A 137 6.07 -10.77 -18.92
CA GLU A 137 7.14 -10.84 -19.93
C GLU A 137 8.04 -9.59 -19.88
N GLU A 138 7.43 -8.40 -19.86
CA GLU A 138 8.15 -7.14 -19.71
C GLU A 138 8.98 -7.07 -18.41
N LEU A 139 8.40 -7.54 -17.30
CA LEU A 139 9.11 -7.61 -16.02
C LEU A 139 10.33 -8.53 -16.08
N MET A 140 10.18 -9.73 -16.66
CA MET A 140 11.29 -10.68 -16.77
C MET A 140 12.42 -10.11 -17.62
N ALA A 141 12.08 -9.50 -18.76
CA ALA A 141 13.05 -8.81 -19.61
C ALA A 141 13.78 -7.67 -18.86
N ALA A 142 13.04 -6.86 -18.08
CA ALA A 142 13.59 -5.78 -17.28
C ALA A 142 14.56 -6.28 -16.19
N LEU A 143 14.20 -7.38 -15.50
CA LEU A 143 15.04 -8.01 -14.46
C LEU A 143 16.31 -8.61 -15.05
N GLU A 144 16.20 -9.36 -16.15
CA GLU A 144 17.34 -9.98 -16.83
C GLU A 144 18.33 -8.93 -17.36
N ALA A 145 17.82 -7.83 -17.92
CA ALA A 145 18.66 -6.72 -18.38
C ALA A 145 19.54 -6.11 -17.28
N GLN A 146 19.14 -6.21 -16.01
CA GLN A 146 19.93 -5.71 -14.88
C GLN A 146 21.11 -6.62 -14.50
N LEU A 147 21.06 -7.91 -14.82
CA LEU A 147 22.14 -8.85 -14.52
C LEU A 147 23.11 -9.05 -15.69
N GLN A 148 22.67 -8.86 -16.93
CA GLN A 148 23.47 -9.17 -18.13
C GLN A 148 24.55 -8.11 -18.47
N LYS A 149 24.37 -6.84 -18.08
CA LYS A 149 25.32 -5.77 -18.44
C LYS A 149 26.56 -5.77 -17.54
N GLN A 150 27.75 -5.80 -18.14
CA GLN A 150 29.04 -5.69 -17.44
C GLN A 150 29.77 -4.37 -17.73
N PRO A 151 30.51 -3.80 -16.75
CA PRO A 151 30.70 -4.33 -15.38
C PRO A 151 29.47 -4.19 -14.48
N GLY A 152 29.38 -5.11 -13.51
CA GLY A 152 28.50 -5.10 -12.33
C GLY A 152 27.02 -5.42 -12.55
N PRO A 153 26.58 -6.67 -12.34
CA PRO A 153 25.16 -6.98 -12.20
C PRO A 153 24.58 -6.18 -11.03
N GLY A 154 23.39 -5.62 -11.18
CA GLY A 154 22.74 -4.73 -10.22
C GLY A 154 21.96 -3.64 -10.94
N GLY A 155 20.90 -3.10 -10.36
CA GLY A 155 20.05 -2.19 -11.13
C GLY A 155 18.82 -1.67 -10.43
N LEU A 156 18.02 -0.95 -11.20
CA LEU A 156 16.79 -0.33 -10.74
C LEU A 156 15.67 -0.92 -11.58
N VAL A 157 14.64 -1.44 -10.91
CA VAL A 157 13.42 -1.87 -11.59
C VAL A 157 12.26 -1.09 -10.98
N PHE A 158 11.42 -0.54 -11.83
CA PHE A 158 10.27 0.25 -11.42
C PHE A 158 9.02 -0.29 -12.10
N VAL A 159 8.13 -0.86 -11.29
CA VAL A 159 6.84 -1.40 -11.73
C VAL A 159 5.75 -0.43 -11.30
N HIS A 160 4.99 0.09 -12.25
CA HIS A 160 3.93 1.06 -11.98
C HIS A 160 2.65 0.78 -12.76
N GLY A 161 1.52 1.31 -12.30
CA GLY A 161 0.24 1.12 -12.98
C GLY A 161 -0.99 1.36 -12.09
N GLY A 162 -2.18 1.24 -12.68
CA GLY A 162 -3.48 1.51 -12.02
C GLY A 162 -3.89 0.51 -10.92
N PRO A 163 -4.88 0.81 -10.07
CA PRO A 163 -5.38 -0.17 -9.10
C PRO A 163 -5.92 -1.43 -9.79
N GLY A 164 -5.69 -2.61 -9.21
CA GLY A 164 -6.21 -3.88 -9.75
C GLY A 164 -5.47 -4.44 -10.98
N CYS A 165 -4.44 -3.76 -11.51
CA CYS A 165 -3.74 -4.22 -12.72
C CYS A 165 -2.78 -5.41 -12.54
N GLY A 166 -2.60 -5.95 -11.33
CA GLY A 166 -1.71 -7.10 -11.09
C GLY A 166 -0.34 -6.77 -10.46
N LYS A 167 -0.09 -5.53 -10.02
CA LYS A 167 1.20 -5.17 -9.39
C LYS A 167 1.62 -6.08 -8.22
N THR A 168 0.65 -6.60 -7.47
CA THR A 168 0.95 -7.48 -6.33
C THR A 168 1.54 -8.80 -6.81
N GLU A 169 1.05 -9.28 -7.93
CA GLU A 169 1.42 -10.52 -8.58
C GLU A 169 2.79 -10.36 -9.23
N LEU A 170 3.07 -9.23 -9.88
CA LEU A 170 4.42 -8.89 -10.35
C LEU A 170 5.44 -8.82 -9.22
N ALA A 171 5.10 -8.24 -8.07
CA ALA A 171 6.00 -8.25 -6.91
C ALA A 171 6.34 -9.69 -6.44
N ALA A 172 5.39 -10.63 -6.59
CA ALA A 172 5.65 -12.04 -6.32
C ALA A 172 6.56 -12.68 -7.39
N HIS A 173 6.40 -12.32 -8.67
CA HIS A 173 7.33 -12.74 -9.73
C HIS A 173 8.76 -12.22 -9.49
N VAL A 174 8.95 -10.96 -9.07
CA VAL A 174 10.28 -10.44 -8.69
C VAL A 174 10.90 -11.31 -7.60
N ARG A 175 10.11 -11.69 -6.58
CA ARG A 175 10.58 -12.53 -5.48
C ARG A 175 10.94 -13.94 -5.94
N ALA A 176 10.11 -14.54 -6.80
CA ALA A 176 10.36 -15.87 -7.35
C ALA A 176 11.65 -15.87 -8.19
N TRP A 177 11.76 -14.94 -9.14
CA TRP A 177 12.95 -14.76 -9.97
C TRP A 177 14.21 -14.53 -9.12
N ALA A 178 14.15 -13.66 -8.12
CA ALA A 178 15.31 -13.37 -7.27
C ALA A 178 15.81 -14.63 -6.53
N LEU A 179 14.89 -15.48 -6.06
CA LEU A 179 15.25 -16.75 -5.40
C LEU A 179 15.86 -17.75 -6.40
N GLU A 180 15.35 -17.81 -7.64
CA GLU A 180 15.93 -18.63 -8.71
C GLU A 180 17.36 -18.19 -9.07
N GLN A 181 17.64 -16.88 -8.99
CA GLN A 181 18.99 -16.32 -9.21
C GLN A 181 19.89 -16.36 -7.95
N GLU A 182 19.50 -17.08 -6.90
CA GLU A 182 20.22 -17.16 -5.61
C GLU A 182 20.49 -15.78 -4.96
N LEU A 183 19.59 -14.82 -5.18
CA LEU A 183 19.63 -13.50 -4.58
C LEU A 183 18.83 -13.47 -3.27
N CYS A 184 19.35 -12.73 -2.28
CA CYS A 184 18.60 -12.45 -1.07
C CYS A 184 17.50 -11.43 -1.36
N VAL A 185 16.26 -11.68 -0.92
CA VAL A 185 15.16 -10.71 -1.07
C VAL A 185 14.92 -10.02 0.27
N LEU A 186 14.94 -8.69 0.25
CA LEU A 186 14.59 -7.82 1.37
C LEU A 186 13.35 -7.02 0.99
N ALA A 187 12.18 -7.43 1.48
CA ALA A 187 10.89 -6.90 1.07
C ALA A 187 10.26 -5.99 2.12
N GLY A 188 9.76 -4.84 1.67
CA GLY A 188 8.88 -3.95 2.43
C GLY A 188 7.59 -3.73 1.66
N GLN A 189 6.45 -3.84 2.33
CA GLN A 189 5.12 -3.78 1.74
C GLN A 189 4.23 -2.70 2.37
N ASN A 190 4.66 -2.11 3.49
CA ASN A 190 3.91 -1.11 4.24
C ASN A 190 2.48 -1.58 4.55
N GLN A 191 2.33 -2.86 4.93
CA GLN A 191 1.04 -3.43 5.28
C GLN A 191 0.75 -3.13 6.75
N SER A 192 0.25 -1.92 7.03
CA SER A 192 -0.32 -1.67 8.35
C SER A 192 -1.43 -2.70 8.63
N PRO A 193 -1.51 -3.28 9.83
CA PRO A 193 -2.62 -4.14 10.25
C PRO A 193 -4.01 -3.49 10.04
N THR A 194 -4.07 -2.16 10.02
CA THR A 194 -5.27 -1.36 9.79
C THR A 194 -5.67 -1.28 8.31
N GLY A 195 -4.75 -1.65 7.40
CA GLY A 195 -4.96 -1.76 5.96
C GLY A 195 -5.25 -0.46 5.22
N THR A 196 -5.44 0.67 5.91
CA THR A 196 -5.97 1.91 5.32
C THR A 196 -4.92 2.93 4.92
N LEU A 197 -3.76 2.99 5.59
CA LEU A 197 -2.75 4.01 5.33
C LEU A 197 -1.34 3.46 5.34
N ALA A 198 -0.49 4.11 4.57
CA ALA A 198 0.95 3.98 4.62
C ALA A 198 1.47 4.53 5.96
N VAL A 199 2.19 3.70 6.71
CA VAL A 199 2.92 4.17 7.90
C VAL A 199 4.29 4.64 7.41
N PRO A 200 4.68 5.89 7.65
CA PRO A 200 6.02 6.38 7.28
C PRO A 200 7.08 5.43 7.84
N ARG A 201 8.12 5.15 7.05
CA ARG A 201 9.23 4.26 7.42
C ARG A 201 8.89 2.78 7.64
N LEU A 202 7.61 2.36 7.73
CA LEU A 202 7.27 0.95 7.98
C LEU A 202 7.83 0.02 6.90
N CYS A 203 7.74 0.46 5.63
CA CYS A 203 8.33 -0.27 4.50
C CYS A 203 9.83 -0.54 4.72
N TRP A 204 10.58 0.47 5.19
CA TRP A 204 12.00 0.30 5.52
C TRP A 204 12.22 -0.56 6.75
N GLN A 205 11.38 -0.45 7.77
CA GLN A 205 11.46 -1.31 8.95
C GLN A 205 11.31 -2.78 8.57
N GLU A 206 10.41 -3.11 7.66
CA GLU A 206 10.23 -4.47 7.11
C GLU A 206 11.49 -4.93 6.36
N VAL A 207 12.00 -4.12 5.42
CA VAL A 207 13.24 -4.41 4.66
C VAL A 207 14.42 -4.68 5.60
N PHE A 208 14.66 -3.78 6.56
CA PHE A 208 15.80 -3.88 7.47
C PHE A 208 15.62 -5.00 8.51
N ALA A 209 14.38 -5.32 8.90
CA ALA A 209 14.08 -6.48 9.72
C ALA A 209 14.38 -7.79 8.98
N GLU A 210 14.02 -7.91 7.70
CA GLU A 210 14.39 -9.07 6.87
C GLU A 210 15.91 -9.20 6.72
N MET A 211 16.62 -8.09 6.52
CA MET A 211 18.08 -8.07 6.42
C MET A 211 18.74 -8.58 7.70
N LEU A 212 18.27 -8.09 8.85
CA LEU A 212 18.80 -8.50 10.14
C LEU A 212 18.48 -9.97 10.46
N LYS A 213 17.28 -10.43 10.09
CA LYS A 213 16.90 -11.84 10.19
C LYS A 213 17.81 -12.72 9.34
N ALA A 214 18.10 -12.33 8.10
CA ALA A 214 19.02 -13.05 7.23
C ALA A 214 20.44 -13.09 7.82
N ALA A 215 20.92 -11.94 8.29
CA ALA A 215 22.25 -11.79 8.88
C ALA A 215 22.47 -12.62 10.15
N ARG A 216 21.47 -12.75 11.03
CA ARG A 216 21.56 -13.62 12.22
C ARG A 216 21.88 -15.07 11.87
N SER A 217 21.48 -15.50 10.67
CA SER A 217 21.70 -16.86 10.20
C SER A 217 22.98 -17.01 9.37
N ASP A 218 23.61 -15.92 8.95
CA ASP A 218 24.79 -15.92 8.08
C ASP A 218 26.08 -15.98 8.92
N PRO A 219 26.95 -16.99 8.70
CA PRO A 219 28.24 -17.10 9.39
C PRO A 219 29.11 -15.84 9.28
N ALA A 220 29.00 -15.05 8.22
CA ALA A 220 29.74 -13.79 8.07
C ALA A 220 29.47 -12.79 9.21
N TRP A 221 28.28 -12.84 9.81
CA TRP A 221 27.85 -11.92 10.86
C TRP A 221 27.70 -12.60 12.21
N ASN A 222 27.45 -13.91 12.22
CA ASN A 222 27.22 -14.72 13.40
C ASN A 222 27.99 -16.05 13.36
N ASP A 223 29.31 -15.97 13.49
CA ASP A 223 30.24 -17.11 13.44
C ASP A 223 30.34 -17.89 14.78
N THR A 224 29.98 -17.26 15.90
CA THR A 224 30.31 -17.80 17.23
C THR A 224 29.31 -18.82 17.78
N GLY A 225 28.17 -19.05 17.11
CA GLY A 225 27.11 -19.93 17.62
C GLY A 225 26.41 -19.46 18.90
N GLU A 226 26.87 -18.36 19.50
CA GLU A 226 26.27 -17.68 20.65
C GLU A 226 25.18 -16.69 20.20
N HIS A 227 24.27 -16.34 21.13
CA HIS A 227 23.29 -15.28 20.88
C HIS A 227 23.97 -13.90 20.78
N VAL A 228 24.37 -13.51 19.56
CA VAL A 228 24.83 -12.15 19.25
C VAL A 228 23.61 -11.22 19.18
N THR A 229 23.67 -10.10 19.92
CA THR A 229 22.59 -9.10 19.88
C THR A 229 22.50 -8.40 18.53
N ASP A 230 21.31 -7.96 18.15
CA ASP A 230 21.07 -7.17 16.92
C ASP A 230 21.98 -5.95 16.81
N ARG A 231 22.20 -5.27 17.93
CA ARG A 231 23.07 -4.10 18.00
C ARG A 231 24.52 -4.45 17.62
N GLU A 232 24.99 -5.62 18.02
CA GLU A 232 26.34 -6.08 17.72
C GLU A 232 26.47 -6.50 16.25
N ILE A 233 25.47 -7.19 15.68
CA ILE A 233 25.43 -7.51 14.24
C ILE A 233 25.49 -6.23 13.40
N ILE A 234 24.63 -5.25 13.71
CA ILE A 234 24.60 -3.94 13.03
C ILE A 234 25.95 -3.24 13.14
N ARG A 235 26.57 -3.26 14.33
CA ARG A 235 27.89 -2.65 14.53
C ARG A 235 28.97 -3.32 13.69
N ARG A 236 29.00 -4.66 13.62
CA ARG A 236 29.95 -5.43 12.80
C ARG A 236 29.81 -5.08 11.32
N MET A 237 28.58 -5.02 10.80
CA MET A 237 28.31 -4.59 9.43
C MET A 237 28.83 -3.19 9.14
N LEU A 238 28.53 -2.22 10.01
CA LEU A 238 29.00 -0.85 9.84
C LEU A 238 30.53 -0.77 9.85
N LEU A 239 31.19 -1.50 10.74
CA LEU A 239 32.66 -1.58 10.78
C LEU A 239 33.24 -2.21 9.51
N ALA A 240 32.62 -3.28 9.00
CA ALA A 240 33.03 -3.94 7.75
C ALA A 240 32.88 -3.02 6.53
N ALA A 241 31.87 -2.15 6.51
CA ALA A 241 31.72 -1.09 5.51
C ALA A 241 32.64 0.13 5.73
N GLY A 242 33.49 0.14 6.76
CA GLY A 242 34.43 1.22 7.03
C GLY A 242 33.84 2.41 7.79
N ALA A 243 32.81 2.22 8.62
CA ALA A 243 32.21 3.30 9.41
C ALA A 243 33.21 3.90 10.41
N THR A 244 33.41 5.21 10.32
CA THR A 244 34.27 5.94 11.25
C THR A 244 33.65 5.99 12.66
N ARG A 245 34.49 6.24 13.66
CA ARG A 245 34.03 6.44 15.05
C ARG A 245 32.99 7.56 15.16
N GLU A 246 33.14 8.62 14.37
CA GLU A 246 32.18 9.72 14.30
C GLU A 246 30.84 9.28 13.75
N LEU A 247 30.82 8.44 12.71
CA LEU A 247 29.58 7.95 12.12
C LEU A 247 28.89 6.92 13.03
N LEU A 248 29.65 6.06 13.71
CA LEU A 248 29.12 5.12 14.71
C LEU A 248 28.46 5.82 15.90
N ALA A 249 28.84 7.06 16.21
CA ALA A 249 28.15 7.85 17.23
C ALA A 249 26.68 8.11 16.86
N TRP A 250 26.32 8.07 15.57
CA TRP A 250 24.96 8.25 15.07
C TRP A 250 24.09 6.99 15.10
N LEU A 251 24.57 5.85 15.63
CA LEU A 251 23.79 4.62 15.74
C LEU A 251 22.35 4.80 16.28
N PRO A 252 22.06 5.71 17.25
CA PRO A 252 20.70 5.90 17.73
C PRO A 252 19.66 6.29 16.66
N VAL A 253 20.07 6.96 15.57
CA VAL A 253 19.13 7.34 14.49
C VAL A 253 18.63 6.13 13.70
N LEU A 254 19.32 4.99 13.78
CA LEU A 254 18.86 3.75 13.17
C LEU A 254 17.59 3.20 13.83
N ARG A 255 17.15 3.72 14.99
CA ARG A 255 15.84 3.39 15.56
C ARG A 255 14.68 3.68 14.59
N LEU A 256 14.87 4.59 13.63
CA LEU A 256 13.89 4.90 12.59
C LEU A 256 13.55 3.68 11.70
N VAL A 257 14.54 2.82 11.45
CA VAL A 257 14.38 1.60 10.63
C VAL A 257 14.49 0.31 11.45
N PHE A 258 15.02 0.38 12.68
CA PHE A 258 15.03 -0.73 13.63
C PHE A 258 14.34 -0.31 14.95
N PRO A 259 13.00 -0.36 15.02
CA PRO A 259 12.26 0.09 16.20
C PRO A 259 12.62 -0.67 17.48
N ALA A 260 13.10 -1.91 17.34
CA ALA A 260 13.56 -2.75 18.45
C ALA A 260 14.88 -2.27 19.09
N LEU A 261 15.64 -1.37 18.44
CA LEU A 261 16.84 -0.81 19.05
C LEU A 261 16.46 0.20 20.12
N TYR A 262 16.69 -0.17 21.38
CA TYR A 262 16.42 0.72 22.51
C TYR A 262 17.54 1.74 22.70
N PHE A 263 17.20 2.99 22.35
CA PHE A 263 17.96 4.18 22.71
C PHE A 263 16.98 5.15 23.39
N GLY A 264 17.41 5.83 24.45
CA GLY A 264 16.55 6.77 25.19
C GLY A 264 15.87 7.77 24.23
N PRO A 265 14.54 8.00 24.34
CA PRO A 265 13.76 8.72 23.32
C PRO A 265 14.29 10.14 23.05
N ASN A 266 14.74 10.85 24.09
CA ASN A 266 15.31 12.19 23.98
C ASN A 266 16.58 12.24 23.12
N VAL A 267 17.41 11.19 23.18
CA VAL A 267 18.64 11.10 22.38
C VAL A 267 18.29 10.94 20.91
N VAL A 268 17.32 10.08 20.60
CA VAL A 268 16.93 9.82 19.20
C VAL A 268 16.32 11.07 18.57
N ASN A 269 15.37 11.72 19.25
CA ASN A 269 14.72 12.92 18.72
C ASN A 269 15.72 14.06 18.46
N ALA A 270 16.60 14.35 19.43
CA ALA A 270 17.62 15.38 19.27
C ALA A 270 18.59 15.09 18.11
N MET A 271 18.92 13.82 17.89
CA MET A 271 19.79 13.43 16.77
C MET A 271 19.08 13.51 15.42
N VAL A 272 17.81 13.10 15.34
CA VAL A 272 17.01 13.21 14.12
C VAL A 272 16.85 14.67 13.70
N GLU A 273 16.51 15.56 14.63
CA GLU A 273 16.44 17.01 14.38
C GLU A 273 17.79 17.56 13.90
N ARG A 274 18.89 17.19 14.57
CA ARG A 274 20.23 17.61 14.18
C ARG A 274 20.64 17.09 12.78
N ASP A 275 20.23 15.88 12.41
CA ASP A 275 20.48 15.32 11.08
C ASP A 275 19.70 16.08 10.01
N ALA A 276 18.42 16.35 10.27
CA ALA A 276 17.52 17.08 9.37
C ALA A 276 18.00 18.53 9.10
N LEU A 277 18.54 19.23 10.11
CA LEU A 277 19.09 20.59 9.95
C LEU A 277 20.16 20.71 8.86
N HIS A 278 20.85 19.61 8.53
CA HIS A 278 21.91 19.58 7.53
C HIS A 278 21.54 18.84 6.24
N ALA A 279 20.28 18.42 6.08
CA ALA A 279 19.82 17.63 4.94
C ALA A 279 20.09 18.29 3.58
N LYS A 280 20.13 19.64 3.53
CA LYS A 280 20.39 20.41 2.30
C LYS A 280 21.85 20.46 1.87
N THR A 281 22.79 20.21 2.79
CA THR A 281 24.23 20.40 2.53
C THR A 281 25.03 19.09 2.55
N ARG A 282 24.45 18.01 3.07
CA ARG A 282 25.07 16.70 3.11
C ARG A 282 24.02 15.59 3.16
N PRO A 283 24.35 14.35 2.74
CA PRO A 283 23.47 13.21 2.91
C PRO A 283 23.11 13.01 4.40
N LEU A 284 21.84 12.68 4.65
CA LEU A 284 21.37 12.31 5.99
C LEU A 284 22.21 11.15 6.54
N LYS A 285 22.57 11.22 7.82
CA LYS A 285 23.35 10.19 8.49
C LYS A 285 22.60 8.87 8.55
N VAL A 286 21.27 8.90 8.73
CA VAL A 286 20.47 7.67 8.68
C VAL A 286 20.57 6.99 7.30
N VAL A 287 20.54 7.76 6.21
CA VAL A 287 20.67 7.23 4.84
C VAL A 287 22.06 6.66 4.61
N THR A 288 23.09 7.37 5.07
CA THR A 288 24.48 6.91 5.00
C THR A 288 24.66 5.57 5.73
N LEU A 289 24.16 5.47 6.96
CA LEU A 289 24.24 4.24 7.76
C LEU A 289 23.46 3.09 7.09
N CYS A 290 22.24 3.34 6.62
CA CYS A 290 21.43 2.36 5.89
C CYS A 290 22.13 1.85 4.63
N LYS A 291 22.71 2.74 3.83
CA LYS A 291 23.52 2.40 2.65
C LYS A 291 24.70 1.50 3.03
N MET A 292 25.44 1.84 4.08
CA MET A 292 26.57 1.03 4.56
C MET A 292 26.14 -0.35 5.06
N LEU A 293 24.99 -0.45 5.73
CA LEU A 293 24.46 -1.74 6.18
C LEU A 293 24.13 -2.66 4.99
N VAL A 294 23.42 -2.15 3.99
CA VAL A 294 23.09 -2.92 2.78
C VAL A 294 24.36 -3.29 2.01
N ASP A 295 25.32 -2.36 1.91
CA ASP A 295 26.62 -2.60 1.26
C ASP A 295 27.41 -3.69 1.96
N ALA A 296 27.56 -3.60 3.29
CA ALA A 296 28.26 -4.62 4.08
C ALA A 296 27.57 -5.98 3.95
N PHE A 297 26.26 -6.01 4.24
CA PHE A 297 25.43 -7.21 4.21
C PHE A 297 25.58 -7.94 2.87
N THR A 298 25.43 -7.22 1.76
CA THR A 298 25.50 -7.83 0.43
C THR A 298 26.92 -8.23 0.05
N THR A 299 27.95 -7.44 0.40
CA THR A 299 29.36 -7.77 0.07
C THR A 299 29.81 -9.05 0.75
N HIS A 300 29.52 -9.18 2.05
CA HIS A 300 30.08 -10.24 2.89
C HIS A 300 29.13 -11.41 3.12
N SER A 301 27.87 -11.32 2.68
CA SER A 301 26.92 -12.45 2.72
C SER A 301 27.57 -13.70 2.13
N THR A 302 27.51 -14.82 2.85
CA THR A 302 27.96 -16.12 2.36
C THR A 302 26.84 -16.94 1.72
N LYS A 303 25.59 -16.52 1.94
CA LYS A 303 24.39 -17.27 1.54
C LYS A 303 23.74 -16.80 0.24
N SER A 304 24.12 -15.64 -0.28
CA SER A 304 23.53 -15.09 -1.50
C SER A 304 24.57 -14.55 -2.47
N GLN A 305 24.27 -14.62 -3.76
CA GLN A 305 25.11 -14.05 -4.81
C GLN A 305 24.90 -12.54 -4.95
N GLY A 306 23.79 -12.01 -4.42
CA GLY A 306 23.49 -10.58 -4.35
C GLY A 306 22.23 -10.35 -3.53
N THR A 307 21.63 -9.16 -3.70
CA THR A 307 20.46 -8.73 -2.94
C THR A 307 19.47 -7.97 -3.83
N VAL A 308 18.19 -8.30 -3.74
CA VAL A 308 17.06 -7.53 -4.27
C VAL A 308 16.33 -6.89 -3.11
N ILE A 309 16.25 -5.56 -3.11
CA ILE A 309 15.40 -4.79 -2.21
C ILE A 309 14.09 -4.53 -2.93
N LEU A 310 12.99 -5.10 -2.43
CA LEU A 310 11.66 -5.01 -3.03
C LEU A 310 10.76 -4.10 -2.19
N LEU A 311 10.44 -2.91 -2.71
CA LEU A 311 9.50 -2.00 -2.08
C LEU A 311 8.15 -2.08 -2.79
N HIS A 312 7.14 -2.64 -2.14
CA HIS A 312 5.80 -2.77 -2.68
C HIS A 312 4.82 -1.80 -2.02
N LEU A 313 4.61 -0.65 -2.65
CA LEU A 313 3.83 0.47 -2.14
C LEU A 313 2.37 0.41 -2.63
N ARG A 314 1.49 -0.26 -1.85
CA ARG A 314 0.11 -0.62 -2.28
C ARG A 314 -0.95 0.51 -2.26
N ARG A 315 -0.82 1.55 -1.43
CA ARG A 315 -1.86 2.58 -1.18
C ARG A 315 -1.26 3.95 -0.92
N SER A 316 -1.98 5.04 -1.28
CA SER A 316 -1.71 6.46 -0.98
C SER A 316 -0.58 6.62 0.02
N THR A 317 0.64 6.51 -0.50
CA THR A 317 1.81 6.61 0.33
C THR A 317 2.18 8.06 0.30
N SER A 318 2.06 8.74 1.42
CA SER A 318 2.75 10.01 1.64
C SER A 318 4.28 9.87 1.56
N PHE A 319 4.82 8.70 1.19
CA PHE A 319 6.24 8.32 1.05
C PHE A 319 7.05 9.27 0.16
N PHE A 320 6.38 10.03 -0.71
CA PHE A 320 6.99 11.10 -1.51
C PHE A 320 6.30 12.46 -1.31
N GLY A 321 5.56 12.67 -0.21
CA GLY A 321 5.04 13.98 0.14
C GLY A 321 6.09 14.84 0.86
N GLU A 322 5.92 16.17 0.84
CA GLU A 322 6.84 17.15 1.47
C GLU A 322 7.09 16.95 2.98
N THR A 323 6.36 16.03 3.64
CA THR A 323 6.49 15.73 5.08
C THR A 323 7.27 14.45 5.38
N THR A 324 7.79 13.74 4.37
CA THR A 324 8.53 12.46 4.54
C THR A 324 9.89 12.44 3.85
N ASP A 325 10.71 13.49 4.03
CA ASP A 325 12.07 13.59 3.47
C ASP A 325 12.87 12.28 3.60
N TYR A 326 12.78 11.58 4.73
CA TYR A 326 13.53 10.36 4.99
C TYR A 326 13.27 9.20 4.02
N ASP A 327 12.01 8.97 3.62
CA ASP A 327 11.66 7.81 2.80
C ASP A 327 12.20 7.98 1.37
N GLY A 328 11.99 9.16 0.78
CA GLY A 328 12.55 9.54 -0.51
C GLY A 328 14.10 9.58 -0.51
N ASN A 329 14.71 10.16 0.53
CA ASN A 329 16.17 10.18 0.66
C ASN A 329 16.76 8.77 0.82
N LEU A 330 16.05 7.82 1.45
CA LEU A 330 16.49 6.41 1.52
C LEU A 330 16.39 5.71 0.15
N VAL A 331 15.32 5.95 -0.62
CA VAL A 331 15.23 5.46 -2.01
C VAL A 331 16.42 5.98 -2.81
N GLU A 332 16.70 7.29 -2.74
CA GLU A 332 17.81 7.91 -3.47
C GLU A 332 19.18 7.38 -3.01
N GLY A 333 19.39 7.23 -1.70
CA GLY A 333 20.63 6.68 -1.16
C GLY A 333 20.90 5.24 -1.60
N LEU A 334 19.87 4.40 -1.63
CA LEU A 334 19.98 3.02 -2.10
C LEU A 334 20.03 2.91 -3.63
N MET A 335 19.37 3.80 -4.35
CA MET A 335 19.54 3.94 -5.80
C MET A 335 20.99 4.25 -6.14
N ASN A 336 21.62 5.21 -5.47
CA ASN A 336 23.03 5.54 -5.65
C ASN A 336 23.94 4.35 -5.32
N LEU A 337 23.62 3.57 -4.28
CA LEU A 337 24.34 2.33 -3.98
C LEU A 337 24.23 1.32 -5.13
N CYS A 338 23.03 1.09 -5.67
CA CYS A 338 22.83 0.21 -6.82
C CYS A 338 23.68 0.65 -8.01
N MET A 339 23.73 1.96 -8.30
CA MET A 339 24.53 2.51 -9.40
C MET A 339 26.04 2.32 -9.17
N GLU A 340 26.55 2.65 -7.98
CA GLU A 340 27.96 2.45 -7.60
C GLU A 340 28.36 0.96 -7.66
N ARG A 341 27.43 0.05 -7.35
CA ARG A 341 27.67 -1.39 -7.43
C ARG A 341 27.86 -1.89 -8.85
N ARG A 342 27.20 -1.26 -9.82
CA ARG A 342 27.42 -1.57 -11.24
C ARG A 342 28.86 -1.25 -11.66
N GLU A 343 29.41 -0.15 -11.19
CA GLU A 343 30.78 0.26 -11.55
C GLU A 343 31.86 -0.58 -10.85
N THR A 344 31.61 -1.02 -9.63
CA THR A 344 32.62 -1.68 -8.78
C THR A 344 32.76 -3.19 -8.99
N GLY A 345 31.82 -3.85 -9.69
CA GLY A 345 31.85 -5.29 -9.94
C GLY A 345 31.69 -6.18 -8.69
N LYS A 346 31.28 -5.59 -7.55
CA LYS A 346 30.92 -6.33 -6.34
C LYS A 346 29.60 -7.11 -6.57
N LYS A 347 29.23 -7.95 -5.59
CA LYS A 347 27.92 -8.65 -5.59
C LYS A 347 26.75 -7.70 -5.90
N PRO A 348 25.78 -8.10 -6.76
CA PRO A 348 24.67 -7.26 -7.18
C PRO A 348 23.82 -6.74 -6.03
N VAL A 349 23.43 -5.46 -6.13
CA VAL A 349 22.32 -4.89 -5.38
C VAL A 349 21.31 -4.34 -6.39
N MET A 350 20.08 -4.83 -6.33
CA MET A 350 18.97 -4.33 -7.15
C MET A 350 17.92 -3.70 -6.25
N LEU A 351 17.40 -2.54 -6.65
CA LEU A 351 16.27 -1.90 -6.00
C LEU A 351 15.06 -1.98 -6.94
N CYS A 352 14.08 -2.78 -6.54
CA CYS A 352 12.81 -2.93 -7.23
C CYS A 352 11.72 -2.18 -6.47
N VAL A 353 11.06 -1.23 -7.12
CA VAL A 353 9.96 -0.45 -6.54
C VAL A 353 8.70 -0.73 -7.32
N VAL A 354 7.67 -1.21 -6.63
CA VAL A 354 6.33 -1.49 -7.17
C VAL A 354 5.36 -0.48 -6.55
N ALA A 355 4.85 0.46 -7.34
CA ALA A 355 4.04 1.57 -6.83
C ALA A 355 2.89 1.96 -7.77
N ARG A 356 2.03 2.90 -7.35
CA ARG A 356 1.08 3.57 -8.23
C ARG A 356 1.79 4.71 -8.96
N GLU A 357 1.32 5.02 -10.17
CA GLU A 357 1.85 6.09 -11.03
C GLU A 357 1.91 7.46 -10.31
N THR A 358 0.87 7.79 -9.52
CA THR A 358 0.76 9.07 -8.79
C THR A 358 1.74 9.26 -7.64
N ILE A 359 2.47 8.21 -7.24
CA ILE A 359 3.43 8.24 -6.14
C ILE A 359 4.78 8.86 -6.60
N LEU A 360 4.99 9.02 -7.91
CA LEU A 360 6.21 9.53 -8.50
C LEU A 360 6.36 11.05 -8.33
N GLN A 361 7.04 11.48 -7.26
CA GLN A 361 7.63 12.83 -7.21
C GLN A 361 9.15 12.82 -7.44
N SER A 362 9.84 11.69 -7.27
CA SER A 362 11.28 11.58 -7.55
C SER A 362 11.53 11.33 -9.04
N GLN A 363 11.72 12.41 -9.79
CA GLN A 363 12.12 12.34 -11.21
C GLN A 363 13.42 11.54 -11.39
N ALA A 364 14.33 11.58 -10.42
CA ALA A 364 15.61 10.89 -10.52
C ALA A 364 15.48 9.37 -10.56
N PHE A 365 14.70 8.76 -9.67
CA PHE A 365 14.55 7.29 -9.66
C PHE A 365 13.92 6.79 -10.96
N PHE A 366 12.85 7.45 -11.39
CA PHE A 366 12.14 7.13 -12.64
C PHE A 366 13.06 7.22 -13.87
N LEU A 367 13.79 8.33 -14.02
CA LEU A 367 14.69 8.53 -15.15
C LEU A 367 15.81 7.49 -15.16
N ASN A 368 16.38 7.16 -13.99
CA ASN A 368 17.43 6.15 -13.90
C ASN A 368 16.90 4.74 -14.17
N SER A 369 15.73 4.35 -13.67
CA SER A 369 15.13 3.04 -14.00
C SER A 369 14.87 2.92 -15.50
N ARG A 370 14.35 3.97 -16.14
CA ARG A 370 14.10 3.98 -17.59
C ARG A 370 15.39 3.87 -18.40
N ASN A 371 16.43 4.64 -18.04
CA ASN A 371 17.74 4.57 -18.69
C ASN A 371 18.41 3.19 -18.56
N LEU A 372 18.05 2.42 -17.53
CA LEU A 372 18.54 1.07 -17.32
C LEU A 372 17.65 -0.02 -17.95
N ASN A 373 16.62 0.34 -18.72
CA ASN A 373 15.59 -0.58 -19.24
C ASN A 373 14.90 -1.37 -18.10
N GLY A 374 14.70 -0.72 -16.96
CA GLY A 374 14.07 -1.30 -15.77
C GLY A 374 12.65 -0.80 -15.50
N GLU A 375 12.09 0.05 -16.38
CA GLU A 375 10.71 0.52 -16.24
C GLU A 375 9.73 -0.53 -16.81
N VAL A 376 8.69 -0.82 -16.04
CA VAL A 376 7.60 -1.73 -16.40
C VAL A 376 6.28 -1.03 -16.09
N GLU A 377 5.53 -0.70 -17.13
CA GLU A 377 4.20 -0.08 -17.02
C GLU A 377 3.12 -1.15 -17.14
N VAL A 378 2.27 -1.25 -16.12
CA VAL A 378 1.21 -2.27 -16.04
C VAL A 378 -0.12 -1.63 -16.39
N SER A 379 -0.50 -1.79 -17.65
CA SER A 379 -1.77 -1.36 -18.21
C SER A 379 -2.89 -2.39 -18.00
N ASN A 380 -4.13 -1.97 -18.25
CA ASN A 380 -5.25 -2.92 -18.36
C ASN A 380 -5.08 -3.77 -19.63
N LEU A 381 -5.68 -4.97 -19.62
CA LEU A 381 -5.64 -5.88 -20.75
C LEU A 381 -6.42 -5.32 -21.95
N SER A 382 -5.94 -5.57 -23.16
CA SER A 382 -6.76 -5.38 -24.36
C SER A 382 -7.93 -6.37 -24.38
N ARG A 383 -8.88 -6.19 -25.31
CA ARG A 383 -9.99 -7.14 -25.48
C ARG A 383 -9.48 -8.56 -25.74
N ASP A 384 -8.55 -8.72 -26.68
CA ASP A 384 -7.95 -10.02 -27.03
C ASP A 384 -7.22 -10.65 -25.83
N MET A 385 -6.49 -9.86 -25.05
CA MET A 385 -5.82 -10.36 -23.85
C MET A 385 -6.80 -10.66 -22.71
N THR A 386 -7.93 -9.96 -22.67
CA THR A 386 -9.03 -10.26 -21.73
C THR A 386 -9.64 -11.61 -22.05
N GLU A 387 -9.88 -11.92 -23.32
CA GLU A 387 -10.37 -13.24 -23.74
C GLU A 387 -9.42 -14.35 -23.30
N LYS A 388 -8.14 -14.22 -23.62
CA LYS A 388 -7.12 -15.19 -23.18
C LYS A 388 -7.05 -15.34 -21.67
N TYR A 389 -7.19 -14.23 -20.94
CA TYR A 389 -7.19 -14.28 -19.49
C TYR A 389 -8.43 -14.97 -18.92
N VAL A 390 -9.61 -14.70 -19.49
CA VAL A 390 -10.85 -15.39 -19.14
C VAL A 390 -10.70 -16.89 -19.40
N MET A 391 -10.19 -17.29 -20.58
CA MET A 391 -9.93 -18.69 -20.90
C MET A 391 -8.98 -19.35 -19.90
N HIS A 392 -7.91 -18.66 -19.49
CA HIS A 392 -6.97 -19.13 -18.47
C HIS A 392 -7.64 -19.35 -17.11
N ILE A 393 -8.50 -18.43 -16.67
CA ILE A 393 -9.21 -18.53 -15.38
C ILE A 393 -10.28 -19.63 -15.42
N THR A 394 -10.94 -19.80 -16.56
CA THR A 394 -12.11 -20.68 -16.69
C THR A 394 -11.79 -22.06 -17.23
N GLU A 395 -10.56 -22.29 -17.69
CA GLU A 395 -10.13 -23.49 -18.42
C GLU A 395 -10.94 -23.74 -19.71
N ALA A 396 -11.56 -22.68 -20.27
CA ALA A 396 -12.28 -22.74 -21.54
C ALA A 396 -11.28 -22.84 -22.71
N ALA A 397 -11.08 -24.05 -23.22
CA ALA A 397 -10.05 -24.33 -24.21
C ALA A 397 -10.35 -23.79 -25.62
N ALA A 398 -11.63 -23.60 -25.96
CA ALA A 398 -12.04 -23.23 -27.32
C ALA A 398 -12.22 -21.72 -27.53
N GLY A 399 -12.64 -20.99 -26.50
CA GLY A 399 -12.85 -19.54 -26.56
C GLY A 399 -13.92 -19.03 -25.61
N VAL A 400 -14.28 -17.75 -25.73
CA VAL A 400 -15.36 -17.11 -24.97
C VAL A 400 -16.42 -16.61 -25.95
N ALA A 401 -17.70 -16.84 -25.65
CA ALA A 401 -18.80 -16.33 -26.46
C ALA A 401 -18.68 -14.79 -26.63
N PRO A 402 -18.86 -14.24 -27.85
CA PRO A 402 -18.59 -12.83 -28.12
C PRO A 402 -19.33 -11.84 -27.22
N ASP A 403 -20.60 -12.12 -26.91
CA ASP A 403 -21.44 -11.25 -26.08
C ASP A 403 -21.03 -11.28 -24.61
N LEU A 404 -20.66 -12.46 -24.10
CA LEU A 404 -20.10 -12.60 -22.75
C LEU A 404 -18.75 -11.88 -22.64
N LEU A 405 -17.88 -12.04 -23.65
CA LEU A 405 -16.60 -11.35 -23.69
C LEU A 405 -16.78 -9.83 -23.73
N GLN A 406 -17.72 -9.33 -24.53
CA GLN A 406 -18.07 -7.91 -24.59
C GLN A 406 -18.46 -7.41 -23.21
N TYR A 407 -19.40 -8.09 -22.54
CA TYR A 407 -19.88 -7.72 -21.21
C TYR A 407 -18.75 -7.70 -20.16
N VAL A 408 -17.93 -8.75 -20.11
CA VAL A 408 -16.79 -8.84 -19.17
C VAL A 408 -15.77 -7.73 -19.43
N PHE A 409 -15.49 -7.43 -20.70
CA PHE A 409 -14.54 -6.38 -21.06
C PHE A 409 -15.07 -4.99 -20.72
N GLU A 410 -16.31 -4.66 -21.08
CA GLU A 410 -16.94 -3.37 -20.78
C GLU A 410 -17.10 -3.14 -19.26
N SER A 411 -17.50 -4.17 -18.52
CA SER A 411 -17.69 -4.09 -17.07
C SER A 411 -16.37 -3.92 -16.32
N SER A 412 -15.28 -4.50 -16.84
CA SER A 412 -13.97 -4.49 -16.18
C SER A 412 -13.00 -3.44 -16.73
N GLY A 413 -13.24 -2.91 -17.94
CA GLY A 413 -12.28 -2.09 -18.69
C GLY A 413 -10.95 -2.81 -18.95
N GLY A 414 -10.97 -4.15 -19.07
CA GLY A 414 -9.78 -5.00 -19.18
C GLY A 414 -8.95 -5.09 -17.90
N ASN A 415 -9.44 -4.58 -16.76
CA ASN A 415 -8.73 -4.67 -15.49
C ASN A 415 -8.73 -6.11 -14.99
N PRO A 416 -7.58 -6.78 -14.76
CA PRO A 416 -7.57 -8.18 -14.34
C PRO A 416 -8.34 -8.48 -13.05
N PHE A 417 -8.30 -7.56 -12.06
CA PHE A 417 -9.11 -7.70 -10.85
C PHE A 417 -10.61 -7.59 -11.18
N GLY A 418 -10.95 -6.66 -12.07
CA GLY A 418 -12.30 -6.50 -12.62
C GLY A 418 -12.81 -7.76 -13.30
N VAL A 419 -12.01 -8.33 -14.21
CA VAL A 419 -12.35 -9.54 -14.97
C VAL A 419 -12.71 -10.68 -14.02
N GLU A 420 -11.88 -10.95 -13.01
CA GLU A 420 -12.17 -12.05 -12.08
C GLU A 420 -13.37 -11.80 -11.18
N VAL A 421 -13.59 -10.55 -10.74
CA VAL A 421 -14.78 -10.22 -9.94
C VAL A 421 -16.04 -10.44 -10.77
N VAL A 422 -16.08 -9.92 -12.01
CA VAL A 422 -17.24 -10.09 -12.91
C VAL A 422 -17.49 -11.57 -13.18
N LEU A 423 -16.44 -12.33 -13.53
CA LEU A 423 -16.56 -13.78 -13.74
C LEU A 423 -17.01 -14.53 -12.48
N GLN A 424 -16.52 -14.13 -11.31
CA GLN A 424 -16.91 -14.75 -10.05
C GLN A 424 -18.40 -14.52 -9.77
N GLU A 425 -18.90 -13.31 -9.98
CA GLU A 425 -20.31 -12.99 -9.78
C GLU A 425 -21.21 -13.74 -10.78
N LEU A 426 -20.83 -13.75 -12.06
CA LEU A 426 -21.55 -14.52 -13.08
C LEU A 426 -21.60 -16.02 -12.73
N ARG A 427 -20.49 -16.59 -12.23
CA ARG A 427 -20.45 -18.00 -11.79
C ARG A 427 -21.29 -18.25 -10.55
N GLN A 428 -21.27 -17.35 -9.57
CA GLN A 428 -22.07 -17.48 -8.35
C GLN A 428 -23.57 -17.34 -8.64
N GLY A 429 -23.93 -16.51 -9.62
CA GLY A 429 -25.30 -16.38 -10.14
C GLY A 429 -25.74 -17.56 -11.02
N GLY A 430 -24.80 -18.42 -11.45
CA GLY A 430 -25.09 -19.52 -12.36
C GLY A 430 -25.34 -19.09 -13.81
N ALA A 431 -24.93 -17.88 -14.18
CA ALA A 431 -25.19 -17.26 -15.49
C ALA A 431 -24.21 -17.67 -16.59
N VAL A 432 -23.14 -18.40 -16.25
CA VAL A 432 -22.11 -18.85 -17.19
C VAL A 432 -21.80 -20.33 -17.02
N GLN A 433 -21.59 -21.00 -18.14
CA GLN A 433 -21.22 -22.41 -18.22
C GLN A 433 -20.14 -22.64 -19.29
N VAL A 434 -19.43 -23.77 -19.19
CA VAL A 434 -18.52 -24.21 -20.25
C VAL A 434 -19.26 -25.26 -21.07
N SER A 435 -19.44 -25.01 -22.36
CA SER A 435 -20.14 -25.91 -23.29
C SER A 435 -19.36 -27.21 -23.54
N GLU A 436 -20.02 -28.23 -24.10
CA GLU A 436 -19.34 -29.48 -24.49
C GLU A 436 -18.25 -29.25 -25.55
N GLU A 437 -18.37 -28.18 -26.34
CA GLU A 437 -17.39 -27.76 -27.34
C GLU A 437 -16.21 -26.97 -26.73
N GLY A 438 -16.25 -26.69 -25.42
CA GLY A 438 -15.18 -26.02 -24.67
C GLY A 438 -15.23 -24.50 -24.70
N PHE A 439 -16.36 -23.90 -25.10
CA PHE A 439 -16.58 -22.45 -25.04
C PHE A 439 -17.14 -22.03 -23.70
N LEU A 440 -16.72 -20.87 -23.19
CA LEU A 440 -17.42 -20.21 -22.08
C LEU A 440 -18.59 -19.40 -22.64
N GLU A 441 -19.80 -19.75 -22.26
CA GLU A 441 -21.05 -19.14 -22.76
C GLU A 441 -22.03 -18.83 -21.63
N LEU A 442 -23.08 -18.07 -21.95
CA LEU A 442 -24.18 -17.80 -21.02
C LEU A 442 -25.03 -19.06 -20.85
N SER A 443 -25.58 -19.23 -19.65
CA SER A 443 -26.57 -20.26 -19.39
C SER A 443 -27.93 -19.91 -20.04
N ASP A 444 -28.71 -20.93 -20.40
CA ASP A 444 -29.97 -20.77 -21.13
C ASP A 444 -30.94 -19.78 -20.45
N GLY A 445 -31.29 -18.69 -21.14
CA GLY A 445 -32.25 -17.69 -20.69
C GLY A 445 -31.67 -16.43 -20.03
N ASP A 446 -30.34 -16.34 -19.87
CA ASP A 446 -29.67 -15.25 -19.15
C ASP A 446 -29.15 -14.10 -20.03
N GLU A 447 -29.30 -14.17 -21.37
CA GLU A 447 -28.97 -13.06 -22.28
C GLU A 447 -29.72 -11.76 -21.91
N ALA A 448 -30.96 -11.88 -21.42
CA ALA A 448 -31.76 -10.75 -20.94
C ALA A 448 -31.38 -10.30 -19.50
N ASN A 449 -30.60 -11.08 -18.76
CA ASN A 449 -30.23 -10.82 -17.37
C ASN A 449 -28.92 -10.04 -17.23
N LEU A 450 -28.03 -10.05 -18.23
CA LEU A 450 -26.74 -9.34 -18.16
C LEU A 450 -26.91 -7.83 -17.94
N SER A 451 -27.90 -7.19 -18.58
CA SER A 451 -28.21 -5.76 -18.41
C SER A 451 -28.87 -5.41 -17.08
N GLN A 452 -29.34 -6.41 -16.32
CA GLN A 452 -30.00 -6.24 -15.02
C GLN A 452 -29.06 -6.53 -13.83
N LEU A 453 -27.84 -7.03 -14.08
CA LEU A 453 -26.87 -7.29 -13.04
C LEU A 453 -26.33 -5.97 -12.48
N GLU A 454 -26.42 -5.82 -11.15
CA GLU A 454 -25.85 -4.67 -10.46
C GLU A 454 -24.32 -4.67 -10.58
N TYR A 455 -23.74 -3.49 -10.76
CA TYR A 455 -22.28 -3.35 -10.80
C TYR A 455 -21.65 -3.74 -9.46
N PRO A 456 -20.64 -4.64 -9.43
CA PRO A 456 -20.03 -5.10 -8.19
C PRO A 456 -19.53 -3.95 -7.30
N GLU A 457 -19.96 -3.91 -6.03
CA GLU A 457 -19.44 -2.92 -5.07
C GLU A 457 -17.89 -2.97 -4.96
N SER A 458 -17.31 -4.16 -5.17
CA SER A 458 -15.87 -4.38 -5.15
C SER A 458 -15.10 -3.64 -6.24
N LEU A 459 -15.77 -3.24 -7.32
CA LEU A 459 -15.18 -2.52 -8.46
C LEU A 459 -15.39 -1.01 -8.38
N ILE A 460 -16.21 -0.51 -7.46
CA ILE A 460 -16.40 0.93 -7.23
C ILE A 460 -15.05 1.64 -7.04
N GLY A 461 -14.10 1.01 -6.32
CA GLY A 461 -12.77 1.60 -6.11
C GLY A 461 -11.92 1.72 -7.39
N ILE A 462 -12.16 0.86 -8.39
CA ILE A 462 -11.52 0.93 -9.72
C ILE A 462 -12.23 2.01 -10.55
N ALA A 463 -13.57 2.00 -10.57
CA ALA A 463 -14.37 3.01 -11.24
C ALA A 463 -14.04 4.43 -10.75
N LEU A 464 -13.93 4.62 -9.43
CA LEU A 464 -13.51 5.90 -8.82
C LEU A 464 -12.10 6.31 -9.24
N ALA A 465 -11.16 5.36 -9.33
CA ALA A 465 -9.80 5.67 -9.77
C ALA A 465 -9.75 6.07 -11.25
N SER A 466 -10.59 5.47 -12.09
CA SER A 466 -10.77 5.90 -13.49
C SER A 466 -11.41 7.28 -13.57
N TRP A 467 -12.42 7.56 -12.73
CA TRP A 467 -13.03 8.88 -12.62
C TRP A 467 -12.04 9.97 -12.15
N GLU A 468 -11.17 9.66 -11.19
CA GLU A 468 -10.12 10.57 -10.71
C GLU A 468 -9.11 10.95 -11.79
N LYS A 469 -8.93 10.12 -12.83
CA LYS A 469 -8.05 10.43 -13.98
C LYS A 469 -8.68 11.40 -14.99
N LEU A 470 -10.00 11.57 -14.96
CA LEU A 470 -10.71 12.47 -15.86
C LEU A 470 -10.36 13.94 -15.57
N LEU A 471 -10.38 14.76 -16.62
CA LEU A 471 -10.24 16.22 -16.48
C LEU A 471 -11.44 16.80 -15.70
N PRO A 472 -11.30 17.93 -14.99
CA PRO A 472 -12.38 18.48 -14.16
C PRO A 472 -13.72 18.66 -14.90
N HIS A 473 -13.69 19.08 -16.17
CA HIS A 473 -14.91 19.25 -16.98
C HIS A 473 -15.56 17.92 -17.38
N GLN A 474 -14.77 16.86 -17.60
CA GLN A 474 -15.27 15.51 -17.85
C GLN A 474 -15.91 14.94 -16.57
N GLN A 475 -15.28 15.15 -15.41
CA GLN A 475 -15.84 14.75 -14.11
C GLN A 475 -17.18 15.45 -13.83
N ASP A 476 -17.29 16.74 -14.13
CA ASP A 476 -18.52 17.50 -13.95
C ASP A 476 -19.62 17.05 -14.93
N LEU A 477 -19.27 16.71 -16.17
CA LEU A 477 -20.22 16.13 -17.11
C LEU A 477 -20.77 14.80 -16.59
N VAL A 478 -19.91 13.88 -16.13
CA VAL A 478 -20.32 12.59 -15.55
C VAL A 478 -21.27 12.80 -14.37
N LYS A 479 -20.95 13.74 -13.46
CA LYS A 479 -21.82 14.07 -12.31
C LYS A 479 -23.19 14.59 -12.76
N ASN A 480 -23.22 15.45 -13.77
CA ASN A 480 -24.46 16.01 -14.29
C ASN A 480 -25.30 14.93 -14.98
N VAL A 481 -24.68 14.06 -15.78
CA VAL A 481 -25.36 12.92 -16.42
C VAL A 481 -25.92 11.96 -15.37
N ALA A 482 -25.15 11.61 -14.33
CA ALA A 482 -25.61 10.73 -13.26
C ALA A 482 -26.76 11.33 -12.42
N MET A 483 -26.82 12.65 -12.28
CA MET A 483 -27.99 13.32 -11.68
C MET A 483 -29.22 13.30 -12.59
N CYS A 484 -29.03 13.44 -13.90
CA CYS A 484 -30.12 13.41 -14.88
C CYS A 484 -30.62 11.99 -15.19
N SER A 485 -29.80 10.96 -14.99
CA SER A 485 -30.13 9.56 -15.31
C SER A 485 -31.01 8.87 -14.27
N GLN A 486 -31.35 9.51 -13.15
CA GLN A 486 -32.37 8.96 -12.21
C GLN A 486 -33.77 8.88 -12.85
N GLU A 487 -33.99 9.49 -14.02
CA GLU A 487 -35.27 9.49 -14.74
C GLU A 487 -35.29 8.64 -16.03
N ALA A 488 -34.19 7.94 -16.39
CA ALA A 488 -34.15 7.13 -17.61
C ALA A 488 -33.32 5.84 -17.44
N ASP A 489 -33.78 4.75 -18.07
CA ASP A 489 -33.03 3.50 -18.28
C ASP A 489 -31.76 3.81 -19.09
N CYS A 490 -30.71 4.29 -18.44
CA CYS A 490 -29.40 4.47 -19.06
C CYS A 490 -28.57 3.22 -18.78
N GLU A 491 -28.19 2.52 -19.86
CA GLU A 491 -27.15 1.50 -19.84
C GLU A 491 -25.91 2.04 -19.11
N VAL A 492 -25.30 1.18 -18.29
CA VAL A 492 -24.13 1.49 -17.48
C VAL A 492 -23.04 2.04 -18.39
N LEU A 493 -22.87 3.37 -18.41
CA LEU A 493 -21.83 4.02 -19.21
C LEU A 493 -20.47 3.58 -18.68
N ASN A 494 -19.75 2.81 -19.50
CA ASN A 494 -18.34 2.51 -19.29
C ASN A 494 -17.57 3.84 -19.19
N ILE A 495 -16.88 4.05 -18.07
CA ILE A 495 -16.08 5.26 -17.81
C ILE A 495 -14.97 5.43 -18.86
N VAL A 496 -14.49 4.33 -19.46
CA VAL A 496 -13.47 4.36 -20.52
C VAL A 496 -14.05 4.92 -21.82
N ASP A 497 -15.23 4.46 -22.23
CA ASP A 497 -15.89 4.95 -23.46
C ASP A 497 -16.29 6.42 -23.34
N LEU A 498 -16.66 6.87 -22.14
CA LEU A 498 -16.95 8.28 -21.88
C LEU A 498 -15.69 9.16 -22.00
N ALA A 499 -14.52 8.65 -21.65
CA ALA A 499 -13.26 9.40 -21.76
C ALA A 499 -12.83 9.59 -23.22
N GLU A 500 -12.95 8.54 -24.04
CA GLU A 500 -12.61 8.57 -25.47
C GLU A 500 -13.61 9.35 -26.31
N SER A 501 -14.91 9.31 -25.98
CA SER A 501 -15.93 10.08 -26.70
C SER A 501 -15.96 11.58 -26.35
N LEU A 502 -15.23 11.99 -25.30
CA LEU A 502 -15.10 13.40 -24.87
C LEU A 502 -13.78 14.06 -25.29
N SER A 503 -12.82 13.30 -25.83
CA SER A 503 -11.59 13.83 -26.45
C SER A 503 -11.78 14.08 -27.94
#